data_AF-A0A2T4D623-F1
#
_entry.id   AF-A0A2T4D623-F1
#
_cell.length_a   1.000
_cell.length_b   1.000
_cell.length_c   1.000
_cell.angle_alpha   90.00
_cell.angle_beta   90.00
_cell.angle_gamma   90.00
#
_symmetry.space_group_name_H-M   'P 1'
#
loop_
_entity.id
_entity.type
_entity.pdbx_description
1 polymer ?
#
loop_
_entity_poly.entity_id
_entity_poly.type
_entity_poly.pdbx_seq_one_letter_code
_entity_poly.pdbx_strand_id
1 'polypeptide(L)'
;MGVCSNVSIIPMHSGYQDEQTLELKLKEHYERHYTEVLKQNPDISQLFNQFEIVIPVERIVSASLFEIDAFIHFLEMKISQLESKTRVHSQTYPAVSENISYG
;
A
#
# COMPACT_ATOMS: atom_id res chain seq x y z
N MET A 1 -24.01 -14.41 -8.61
CA MET A 1 -22.64 -13.91 -8.31
C MET A 1 -22.20 -13.08 -9.50
N GLY A 2 -21.74 -11.84 -9.29
CA GLY A 2 -21.26 -10.99 -10.37
C GLY A 2 -19.88 -11.44 -10.84
N VAL A 3 -19.72 -11.65 -12.13
CA VAL A 3 -18.41 -11.94 -12.73
C VAL A 3 -17.71 -10.61 -12.99
N CYS A 4 -16.50 -10.43 -12.46
CA CYS A 4 -15.69 -9.25 -12.73
C CYS A 4 -15.27 -9.26 -14.20
N SER A 5 -15.81 -8.35 -15.00
CA SER A 5 -15.52 -8.28 -16.44
C SER A 5 -14.31 -7.41 -16.77
N ASN A 6 -14.03 -6.39 -15.94
CA ASN A 6 -13.00 -5.39 -16.19
C ASN A 6 -12.23 -5.04 -14.91
N VAL A 7 -10.96 -4.67 -15.08
CA VAL A 7 -10.16 -4.00 -14.05
C VAL A 7 -9.96 -2.55 -14.47
N SER A 8 -10.35 -1.62 -13.59
CA SER A 8 -10.07 -0.19 -13.74
C SER A 8 -8.87 0.19 -12.91
N ILE A 9 -7.90 0.87 -13.53
CA ILE A 9 -6.68 1.36 -12.87
C ILE A 9 -6.68 2.89 -12.96
N ILE A 10 -6.53 3.57 -11.83
CA ILE A 10 -6.27 5.02 -11.82
C ILE A 10 -4.77 5.24 -11.59
N PRO A 11 -4.05 5.87 -12.54
CA PRO A 11 -2.63 6.17 -12.37
C PRO A 11 -2.43 7.25 -11.30
N MET A 12 -1.79 6.93 -10.18
CA MET A 12 -1.45 7.95 -9.17
C MET A 12 -0.25 8.82 -9.59
N HIS A 13 0.56 8.31 -10.52
CA HIS A 13 1.79 8.95 -10.97
C HIS A 13 1.94 8.78 -12.49
N SER A 14 2.54 9.77 -13.16
CA SER A 14 3.11 9.57 -14.50
C SER A 14 4.62 9.65 -14.47
N GLY A 15 5.25 9.01 -15.44
CA GLY A 15 6.68 8.97 -15.57
C GLY A 15 7.11 8.32 -16.87
N TYR A 16 8.42 8.13 -16.99
CA TYR A 16 9.05 7.40 -18.08
C TYR A 16 10.26 6.66 -17.53
N GLN A 17 10.64 5.56 -18.19
CA GLN A 17 11.90 4.90 -17.90
C GLN A 17 12.99 5.58 -18.73
N ASP A 18 14.10 5.95 -18.10
CA ASP A 18 15.28 6.41 -18.80
C ASP A 18 15.91 5.23 -19.56
N GLU A 19 16.08 5.34 -20.87
CA GLU A 19 16.56 4.22 -21.69
C GLU A 19 18.04 3.87 -21.45
N GLN A 20 18.82 4.80 -20.88
CA GLN A 20 20.25 4.62 -20.65
C GLN A 20 20.53 4.10 -19.25
N THR A 21 19.87 4.65 -18.23
CA THR A 21 20.06 4.26 -16.83
C THR A 21 19.06 3.21 -16.36
N LEU A 22 17.99 2.97 -17.14
CA LEU A 22 16.84 2.12 -16.80
C LEU A 22 16.06 2.60 -15.56
N GLU A 23 16.35 3.80 -15.07
CA GLU A 23 15.69 4.38 -13.92
C GLU A 23 14.28 4.87 -14.27
N LEU A 24 13.32 4.57 -13.39
CA LEU A 24 11.99 5.14 -13.49
C LEU A 24 12.02 6.60 -13.00
N LYS A 25 11.71 7.54 -13.88
CA LYS A 25 11.55 8.96 -13.56
C LYS A 25 10.08 9.30 -13.47
N LEU A 26 9.60 9.53 -12.24
CA LEU A 26 8.27 10.07 -11.99
C LEU A 26 8.27 11.57 -12.22
N LYS A 27 7.28 12.08 -12.97
CA LYS A 27 7.13 13.50 -13.30
C LYS A 27 5.96 14.15 -12.56
N GLU A 28 4.80 13.49 -12.54
CA GLU A 28 3.60 14.06 -11.93
C GLU A 28 3.03 13.16 -10.85
N HIS A 29 2.51 13.80 -9.81
CA HIS A 29 1.84 13.19 -8.66
C HIS A 29 0.35 13.56 -8.70
N TYR A 30 -0.46 12.74 -9.38
CA TYR A 30 -1.88 13.03 -9.61
C TYR A 30 -2.75 12.94 -8.36
N GLU A 31 -2.24 12.35 -7.26
CA GLU A 31 -2.94 12.26 -5.98
C GLU A 31 -3.51 13.60 -5.51
N ARG A 32 -2.73 14.69 -5.66
CA ARG A 32 -3.18 16.04 -5.30
C ARG A 32 -4.33 16.50 -6.19
N HIS A 33 -4.20 16.26 -7.50
CA HIS A 33 -5.21 16.64 -8.48
C HIS A 33 -6.53 15.88 -8.24
N TYR A 34 -6.46 14.57 -8.00
CA TYR A 34 -7.63 13.76 -7.67
C TYR A 34 -8.28 14.20 -6.36
N THR A 35 -7.48 14.55 -5.35
CA THR A 35 -7.99 15.08 -4.09
C THR A 35 -8.74 16.39 -4.29
N GLU A 36 -8.26 17.28 -5.17
CA GLU A 36 -8.95 18.53 -5.50
C GLU A 36 -10.25 18.29 -6.26
N VAL A 37 -10.24 17.40 -7.26
CA VAL A 37 -11.42 17.02 -8.02
C VAL A 37 -12.49 16.42 -7.10
N LEU A 38 -12.09 15.51 -6.21
CA LEU A 38 -13.00 14.86 -5.25
C LEU A 38 -13.56 15.83 -4.19
N LYS A 39 -12.82 16.89 -3.84
CA LYS A 39 -13.33 17.95 -2.96
C LYS A 39 -14.42 18.79 -3.65
N GLN A 40 -14.30 19.00 -4.96
CA GLN A 40 -15.26 19.78 -5.75
C GLN A 40 -16.47 18.94 -6.15
N ASN A 41 -16.25 17.66 -6.43
CA ASN A 41 -17.31 16.70 -6.74
C ASN A 41 -17.00 15.35 -6.09
N PRO A 42 -17.69 14.97 -5.00
CA PRO A 42 -17.37 13.76 -4.24
C PRO A 42 -17.73 12.45 -4.97
N ASP A 43 -18.33 12.53 -6.15
CA ASP A 43 -18.65 11.37 -6.96
C ASP A 43 -17.40 10.77 -7.62
N ILE A 44 -16.90 9.71 -7.00
CA ILE A 44 -15.76 8.92 -7.45
C ILE A 44 -15.98 8.34 -8.86
N SER A 45 -17.22 8.07 -9.29
CA SER A 45 -17.47 7.52 -10.62
C SER A 45 -17.04 8.45 -11.75
N GLN A 46 -17.09 9.77 -11.51
CA GLN A 46 -16.65 10.78 -12.47
C GLN A 46 -15.13 10.80 -12.61
N LEU A 47 -14.40 10.54 -11.52
CA LEU A 47 -12.95 10.41 -11.50
C LEU A 47 -12.51 9.20 -12.35
N PHE A 48 -13.15 8.05 -12.15
CA PHE A 48 -12.90 6.86 -12.95
C PHE A 48 -13.14 7.14 -14.44
N ASN A 49 -14.29 7.71 -14.81
CA ASN A 49 -14.60 8.01 -16.21
C ASN A 49 -13.58 8.94 -16.91
N GLN A 50 -12.87 9.78 -16.16
CA GLN A 50 -11.93 10.75 -16.72
C GLN A 50 -10.48 10.25 -16.78
N PHE A 51 -10.09 9.40 -15.84
CA PHE A 51 -8.68 9.07 -15.61
C PHE A 51 -8.38 7.57 -15.57
N GLU A 52 -9.39 6.70 -15.73
CA GLU A 52 -9.17 5.26 -15.67
C GLU A 52 -8.55 4.69 -16.95
N ILE A 53 -7.73 3.66 -16.74
CA ILE A 53 -7.34 2.71 -17.76
C ILE A 53 -8.17 1.44 -17.53
N VAL A 54 -9.01 1.08 -18.50
CA VAL A 54 -9.84 -0.13 -18.45
C VAL A 54 -9.14 -1.27 -19.17
N ILE A 55 -8.93 -2.38 -18.46
CA ILE A 55 -8.34 -3.60 -19.01
C ILE A 55 -9.39 -4.73 -18.95
N PRO A 56 -9.79 -5.32 -20.10
CA PRO A 56 -10.69 -6.47 -20.12
C PRO A 56 -10.03 -7.69 -19.47
N VAL A 57 -10.74 -8.35 -18.55
CA VAL A 57 -10.18 -9.45 -17.74
C VAL A 57 -9.73 -10.62 -18.61
N GLU A 58 -10.46 -10.93 -19.67
CA GLU A 58 -10.12 -12.02 -20.60
C GLU A 58 -8.81 -11.78 -21.38
N ARG A 59 -8.26 -10.56 -21.34
CA ARG A 59 -7.01 -10.18 -22.01
C ARG A 59 -5.82 -10.08 -21.06
N ILE A 60 -6.02 -10.27 -19.75
CA ILE A 60 -4.93 -10.23 -18.77
C ILE A 60 -4.20 -11.58 -18.79
N VAL A 61 -2.98 -11.60 -19.34
CA VAL A 61 -2.12 -12.79 -19.39
C VAL A 61 -1.47 -13.07 -18.04
N SER A 62 -0.95 -12.03 -17.39
CA SER A 62 -0.51 -12.06 -15.99
C SER A 62 -0.45 -10.62 -15.44
N ALA A 63 -0.63 -10.48 -14.12
CA ALA A 63 -0.38 -9.24 -13.41
C ALA A 63 0.34 -9.59 -12.09
N SER A 64 1.63 -9.28 -12.00
CA SER A 64 2.41 -9.42 -10.77
C SER A 64 3.13 -8.11 -10.50
N LEU A 65 2.66 -7.39 -9.48
CA LEU A 65 3.37 -6.26 -8.88
C LEU A 65 4.18 -6.71 -7.65
N PHE A 66 4.33 -8.03 -7.47
CA PHE A 66 5.07 -8.59 -6.36
C PHE A 66 6.56 -8.57 -6.66
N GLU A 67 7.28 -7.86 -5.81
CA GLU A 67 8.74 -7.83 -5.78
C GLU A 67 9.16 -8.39 -4.41
N ILE A 68 10.03 -9.40 -4.43
CA ILE A 68 10.33 -10.23 -3.26
C ILE A 68 11.14 -9.44 -2.23
N ASP A 69 12.07 -8.59 -2.69
CA ASP A 69 12.93 -7.82 -1.79
C ASP A 69 12.13 -6.73 -1.06
N ALA A 70 11.20 -6.07 -1.75
CA ALA A 70 10.25 -5.13 -1.18
C ALA A 70 9.34 -5.80 -0.14
N PHE A 71 8.91 -7.04 -0.40
CA PHE A 71 8.12 -7.81 0.54
C PHE A 71 8.92 -8.21 1.79
N ILE A 72 10.17 -8.66 1.61
CA ILE A 72 11.09 -8.97 2.72
C ILE A 72 11.29 -7.71 3.59
N HIS A 73 11.58 -6.57 2.97
CA HIS A 73 11.78 -5.32 3.69
C HIS A 73 10.54 -4.89 4.50
N PHE A 74 9.35 -5.03 3.90
CA PHE A 74 8.08 -4.78 4.60
C PHE A 74 7.90 -5.68 5.83
N LEU A 75 8.24 -6.98 5.72
CA LEU A 75 8.16 -7.92 6.84
C LEU A 75 9.13 -7.56 7.96
N GLU A 76 10.37 -7.21 7.63
CA GLU A 76 11.37 -6.77 8.61
C GLU A 76 10.90 -5.53 9.38
N MET A 77 10.36 -4.53 8.67
CA MET A 77 9.78 -3.34 9.29
C MET A 77 8.63 -3.70 10.24
N LYS A 78 7.73 -4.60 9.82
CA LYS A 78 6.60 -5.05 10.64
C LYS A 78 7.05 -5.78 11.91
N ILE A 79 8.04 -6.65 11.80
CA ILE A 79 8.61 -7.39 12.93
C ILE A 79 9.24 -6.39 13.92
N SER A 80 10.05 -5.46 13.44
CA SER A 80 10.68 -4.42 14.28
C SER A 80 9.63 -3.55 15.02
N GLN A 81 8.51 -3.20 14.36
CA GLN A 81 7.40 -2.48 15.00
C GLN A 81 6.67 -3.30 16.07
N LEU A 82 6.57 -4.61 15.90
CA LEU A 82 5.97 -5.51 16.90
C LEU A 82 6.90 -5.71 18.10
N GLU A 83 8.20 -5.87 17.87
CA GLU A 83 9.20 -6.00 18.94
C GLU A 83 9.32 -4.74 19.78
N SER A 84 9.32 -3.56 19.15
CA SER A 84 9.33 -2.27 19.85
C SER A 84 8.06 -2.07 20.69
N LYS A 85 6.87 -2.45 20.19
CA LYS A 85 5.63 -2.44 20.99
C LYS A 85 5.68 -3.43 22.15
N THR A 86 6.27 -4.60 21.96
CA THR A 86 6.41 -5.63 22.99
C THR A 86 7.37 -5.19 24.10
N ARG A 87 8.49 -4.53 23.75
CA ARG A 87 9.45 -3.97 24.73
C ARG A 87 8.86 -2.81 25.54
N VAL A 88 8.03 -1.97 24.94
CA VAL A 88 7.34 -0.89 25.66
C VAL A 88 6.29 -1.47 26.62
N HIS A 89 5.64 -2.58 26.26
CA HIS A 89 4.66 -3.24 27.13
C HIS A 89 5.30 -4.00 28.31
N SER A 90 6.49 -4.59 28.13
CA SER A 90 7.22 -5.27 29.22
C SER A 90 7.97 -4.33 30.17
N GLN A 91 8.19 -3.06 29.80
CA GLN A 91 8.78 -2.05 30.68
C GLN A 91 7.74 -1.29 31.54
N THR A 92 6.44 -1.41 31.24
CA THR A 92 5.37 -0.68 31.95
C THR A 92 4.74 -1.45 33.11
N TYR A 93 5.09 -2.72 33.30
CA TYR A 93 4.68 -3.51 34.48
C TYR A 93 5.92 -4.15 35.13
N PRO A 94 6.30 -3.77 36.36
CA PRO A 94 7.33 -4.50 37.09
C PRO A 94 6.80 -5.90 37.42
N ALA A 95 7.64 -6.92 37.28
CA ALA A 95 7.33 -8.27 37.72
C ALA A 95 6.98 -8.25 39.22
N VAL A 96 5.75 -8.63 39.56
CA VAL A 96 5.36 -8.87 40.95
C VAL A 96 6.13 -10.10 41.41
N SER A 97 7.10 -9.91 42.32
CA SER A 97 7.78 -11.02 42.97
C SER A 97 6.81 -11.68 43.96
N GLU A 98 6.26 -12.83 43.59
CA GLU A 98 5.52 -13.71 44.50
C GLU A 98 6.46 -14.28 45.56
N ASN A 99 6.58 -13.59 46.71
CA ASN A 99 7.06 -14.21 47.93
C ASN A 99 5.88 -14.91 48.62
N ILE A 100 5.59 -16.15 48.21
CA ILE A 100 4.68 -17.01 48.96
C ILE A 100 5.51 -17.71 50.06
N SER A 101 5.38 -17.22 51.29
CA SER A 101 5.88 -17.89 52.49
C SER A 101 4.79 -18.86 52.98
N TYR A 102 5.08 -20.15 52.98
CA TYR A 102 4.26 -21.13 53.69
C TYR A 102 4.69 -21.12 55.15
N GLY A 103 3.88 -20.47 55.99
CA GLY A 103 3.94 -20.59 57.45
C GLY A 103 3.38 -21.92 57.94
#